data_AF-A0AB37ZP37-F1
#
_entry.id   AF-A0AB37ZP37-F1
#
_cell.length_a   1.000
_cell.length_b   1.000
_cell.length_c   1.000
_cell.angle_alpha   90.00
_cell.angle_beta   90.00
_cell.angle_gamma   90.00
#
_symmetry.space_group_name_H-M   'P 1'
#
loop_
_entity.id
_entity.type
_entity.pdbx_description
1 polymer ?
#
loop_
_entity_poly.entity_id
_entity_poly.type
_entity_poly.pdbx_seq_one_letter_code
_entity_poly.pdbx_strand_id
1 'polypeptide(L)'
;MTTSIWKKLVTAVRGGASEVGESIADANAIRILDQEIRDAENALVKARDGLITIKAKHKLSAQRLEEHATSIANWEGRALQALDKGEEALAVECANKIAEIEALRDQEQELADQFSKQVNLLQDQVIKAESRIKSLKQQVEMAKARETVQKARVATATATGGASGAVETAVGSLARLKQRQDEQDAKLEAAEELASQSSGSDLERRLQDAGIGAKSGGAQDVLARLKAKSQTPAQ
;
A
#
# COMPACT_ATOMS: atom_id res chain seq x y z
N MET A 1 -3.60 -18.00 23.92
CA MET A 1 -2.79 -16.93 24.55
C MET A 1 -1.56 -16.66 23.69
N THR A 2 -1.59 -15.62 22.85
CA THR A 2 -0.51 -15.25 21.92
C THR A 2 0.22 -13.98 22.39
N THR A 3 0.73 -14.00 23.62
CA THR A 3 1.56 -12.90 24.15
C THR A 3 2.87 -12.83 23.37
N SER A 4 2.95 -11.86 22.47
CA SER A 4 3.97 -11.70 21.43
C SER A 4 5.41 -11.99 21.89
N ILE A 5 6.16 -12.70 21.04
CA ILE A 5 7.60 -12.98 21.16
C ILE A 5 8.39 -11.67 21.35
N TRP A 6 7.93 -10.59 20.71
CA TRP A 6 8.44 -9.23 20.86
C TRP A 6 8.54 -8.78 22.33
N LYS A 7 7.56 -9.15 23.16
CA LYS A 7 7.55 -8.81 24.60
C LYS A 7 8.58 -9.63 25.39
N LYS A 8 8.92 -10.85 24.94
CA LYS A 8 10.01 -11.66 25.53
C LYS A 8 11.38 -11.13 25.13
N LEU A 9 11.57 -10.72 23.88
CA LEU A 9 12.80 -10.06 23.41
C LEU A 9 13.08 -8.78 24.21
N VAL A 10 12.10 -7.88 24.34
CA VAL A 10 12.22 -6.66 25.15
C VAL A 10 12.46 -6.94 26.64
N THR A 11 11.96 -8.06 27.17
CA THR A 11 12.21 -8.45 28.57
C THR A 11 13.64 -9.01 28.76
N ALA A 12 14.18 -9.76 27.79
CA ALA A 12 15.56 -10.24 27.84
C ALA A 12 16.57 -9.09 27.83
N VAL A 13 16.35 -8.08 26.97
CA VAL A 13 17.16 -6.84 26.91
C VAL A 13 17.14 -6.07 28.23
N ARG A 14 16.07 -6.19 29.03
CA ARG A 14 15.92 -5.48 30.32
C ARG A 14 16.50 -6.24 31.53
N GLY A 15 17.05 -7.44 31.35
CA GLY A 15 17.35 -8.36 32.46
C GLY A 15 18.81 -8.81 32.65
N GLY A 16 19.74 -8.48 31.75
CA GLY A 16 21.05 -9.16 31.67
C GLY A 16 22.28 -8.26 31.82
N ALA A 17 22.58 -7.78 33.03
CA ALA A 17 23.78 -6.98 33.28
C ALA A 17 25.07 -7.83 33.38
N SER A 18 25.75 -8.06 32.25
CA SER A 18 27.21 -8.31 32.19
C SER A 18 27.73 -8.23 30.75
N GLU A 19 28.88 -7.57 30.53
CA GLU A 19 29.47 -7.33 29.19
C GLU A 19 29.85 -8.61 28.41
N VAL A 20 29.88 -9.77 29.09
CA VAL A 20 30.14 -11.09 28.46
C VAL A 20 28.86 -11.67 27.82
N GLY A 21 27.66 -11.27 28.28
CA GLY A 21 26.38 -11.81 27.80
C GLY A 21 25.88 -11.18 26.50
N GLU A 22 26.12 -9.88 26.30
CA GLU A 22 25.55 -9.11 25.18
C GLU A 22 25.95 -9.67 23.81
N SER A 23 27.22 -10.02 23.62
CA SER A 23 27.71 -10.59 22.34
C SER A 23 27.03 -11.90 21.91
N ILE A 24 26.54 -12.70 22.87
CA ILE A 24 25.85 -13.97 22.62
C ILE A 24 24.35 -13.73 22.36
N ALA A 25 23.79 -12.67 22.95
CA ALA A 25 22.43 -12.21 22.64
C ALA A 25 22.36 -11.58 21.23
N ASP A 26 23.28 -10.68 20.90
CA ASP A 26 23.31 -9.94 19.63
C ASP A 26 23.46 -10.85 18.41
N ALA A 27 24.40 -11.79 18.43
CA ALA A 27 24.59 -12.73 17.32
C ALA A 27 23.33 -13.59 17.05
N ASN A 28 22.58 -13.93 18.11
CA ASN A 28 21.29 -14.60 17.98
C ASN A 28 20.17 -13.64 17.52
N ALA A 29 20.17 -12.39 17.98
CA ALA A 29 19.21 -11.37 17.56
C ALA A 29 19.34 -11.05 16.06
N ILE A 30 20.56 -10.87 15.55
CA ILE A 30 20.83 -10.66 14.12
C ILE A 30 20.32 -11.86 13.30
N ARG A 31 20.59 -13.10 13.75
CA ARG A 31 20.12 -14.32 13.06
C ARG A 31 18.59 -14.48 13.10
N ILE A 32 17.93 -14.01 14.16
CA ILE A 32 16.46 -13.97 14.25
C ILE A 32 15.91 -12.90 13.30
N LEU A 33 16.49 -11.70 13.27
CA LEU A 33 16.08 -10.63 12.34
C LEU A 33 16.27 -11.02 10.87
N ASP A 34 17.35 -11.70 10.51
CA ASP A 34 17.55 -12.30 9.17
C ASP A 34 16.42 -13.27 8.79
N GLN A 35 15.88 -14.02 9.75
CA GLN A 35 14.78 -14.96 9.50
C GLN A 35 13.43 -14.24 9.41
N GLU A 36 13.12 -13.33 10.33
CA GLU A 36 11.90 -12.52 10.31
C GLU A 36 11.82 -11.66 9.02
N ILE A 37 12.95 -11.17 8.51
CA ILE A 37 13.04 -10.49 7.21
C ILE A 37 12.68 -11.44 6.06
N ARG A 38 13.22 -12.66 6.03
CA ARG A 38 12.91 -13.67 5.00
C ARG A 38 11.43 -14.07 5.04
N ASP A 39 10.86 -14.21 6.22
CA ASP A 39 9.45 -14.57 6.38
C ASP A 39 8.52 -13.39 6.01
N ALA A 40 8.94 -12.15 6.28
CA ALA A 40 8.27 -10.95 5.76
C ALA A 40 8.35 -10.83 4.23
N GLU A 41 9.48 -11.21 3.60
CA GLU A 41 9.58 -11.30 2.13
C GLU A 41 8.65 -12.38 1.55
N ASN A 42 8.61 -13.56 2.18
CA ASN A 42 7.71 -14.65 1.79
C ASN A 42 6.22 -14.26 1.95
N ALA A 43 5.89 -13.42 2.93
CA ALA A 43 4.55 -12.84 3.09
C ALA A 43 4.26 -11.75 2.04
N LEU A 44 5.24 -10.90 1.73
CA LEU A 44 5.15 -9.85 0.71
C LEU A 44 4.91 -10.41 -0.70
N VAL A 45 5.54 -11.52 -1.07
CA VAL A 45 5.26 -12.20 -2.36
C VAL A 45 3.78 -12.58 -2.44
N LYS A 46 3.23 -13.22 -1.40
CA LYS A 46 1.80 -13.59 -1.35
C LYS A 46 0.88 -12.37 -1.39
N ALA A 47 1.28 -11.25 -0.79
CA ALA A 47 0.52 -9.99 -0.86
C ALA A 47 0.52 -9.40 -2.28
N ARG A 48 1.64 -9.48 -3.01
CA ARG A 48 1.74 -9.11 -4.43
C ARG A 48 0.88 -10.01 -5.31
N ASP A 49 0.88 -11.32 -5.10
CA ASP A 49 0.03 -12.27 -5.83
C ASP A 49 -1.47 -11.99 -5.60
N GLY A 50 -1.84 -11.67 -4.35
CA GLY A 50 -3.18 -11.20 -4.00
C GLY A 50 -3.55 -9.89 -4.71
N LEU A 51 -2.64 -8.92 -4.74
CA LEU A 51 -2.83 -7.64 -5.45
C LEU A 51 -3.01 -7.83 -6.96
N ILE A 52 -2.22 -8.69 -7.59
CA ILE A 52 -2.36 -9.07 -9.01
C ILE A 52 -3.75 -9.69 -9.24
N THR A 53 -4.19 -10.59 -8.35
CA THR A 53 -5.49 -11.26 -8.42
C THR A 53 -6.66 -10.27 -8.34
N ILE A 54 -6.62 -9.30 -7.42
CA ILE A 54 -7.69 -8.29 -7.31
C ILE A 54 -7.61 -7.27 -8.47
N LYS A 55 -6.42 -6.87 -8.92
CA LYS A 55 -6.25 -6.04 -10.14
C LYS A 55 -6.84 -6.71 -11.38
N ALA A 56 -6.69 -8.03 -11.52
CA ALA A 56 -7.31 -8.79 -12.61
C ALA A 56 -8.84 -8.79 -12.53
N LYS A 57 -9.42 -8.99 -11.32
CA LYS A 57 -10.87 -8.88 -11.09
C LYS A 57 -11.42 -7.49 -11.39
N HIS A 58 -10.74 -6.44 -10.91
CA HIS A 58 -11.08 -5.05 -11.22
C HIS A 58 -11.10 -4.79 -12.73
N LYS A 59 -10.05 -5.24 -13.46
CA LYS A 59 -9.99 -5.08 -14.92
C LYS A 59 -11.14 -5.80 -15.63
N LEU A 60 -11.45 -7.04 -15.26
CA LEU A 60 -12.56 -7.78 -15.87
C LEU A 60 -13.92 -7.12 -15.60
N SER A 61 -14.10 -6.56 -14.40
CA SER A 61 -15.30 -5.81 -14.01
C SER A 61 -15.45 -4.52 -14.85
N ALA A 62 -14.35 -3.77 -15.02
CA ALA A 62 -14.32 -2.59 -15.88
C ALA A 62 -14.60 -2.90 -17.37
N GLN A 63 -14.16 -4.07 -17.87
CA GLN A 63 -14.47 -4.50 -19.25
C GLN A 63 -15.97 -4.81 -19.43
N ARG A 64 -16.63 -5.42 -18.45
CA ARG A 64 -18.08 -5.64 -18.49
C ARG A 64 -18.88 -4.34 -18.44
N LEU A 65 -18.41 -3.32 -17.74
CA LEU A 65 -19.02 -1.99 -17.76
C LEU A 65 -19.00 -1.37 -19.17
N GLU A 66 -17.88 -1.55 -19.89
CA GLU A 66 -17.75 -1.14 -21.30
C GLU A 66 -18.66 -1.96 -22.23
N GLU A 67 -18.77 -3.28 -22.03
CA GLU A 67 -19.72 -4.16 -22.74
C GLU A 67 -21.18 -3.76 -22.48
N HIS A 68 -21.56 -3.47 -21.24
CA HIS A 68 -22.90 -3.00 -20.86
C HIS A 68 -23.20 -1.62 -21.45
N ALA A 69 -22.27 -0.67 -21.37
CA ALA A 69 -22.42 0.66 -21.97
C ALA A 69 -22.59 0.59 -23.50
N THR A 70 -21.82 -0.27 -24.16
CA THR A 70 -21.94 -0.54 -25.60
C THR A 70 -23.30 -1.17 -25.93
N SER A 71 -23.78 -2.11 -25.11
CA SER A 71 -25.09 -2.73 -25.28
C SER A 71 -26.23 -1.72 -25.10
N ILE A 72 -26.15 -0.86 -24.08
CA ILE A 72 -27.10 0.26 -23.84
C ILE A 72 -27.15 1.17 -25.06
N ALA A 73 -26.02 1.66 -25.56
CA ALA A 73 -25.96 2.55 -26.72
C ALA A 73 -26.57 1.91 -27.99
N ASN A 74 -26.35 0.61 -28.20
CA ASN A 74 -26.97 -0.13 -29.30
C ASN A 74 -28.50 -0.23 -29.18
N TRP A 75 -29.04 -0.37 -27.96
CA TRP A 75 -30.49 -0.37 -27.73
C TRP A 75 -31.09 1.04 -27.74
N GLU A 76 -30.39 2.07 -27.25
CA GLU A 76 -30.80 3.49 -27.40
C GLU A 76 -30.96 3.85 -28.88
N GLY A 77 -30.01 3.44 -29.73
CA GLY A 77 -30.08 3.65 -31.18
C GLY A 77 -31.25 2.92 -31.86
N ARG A 78 -31.67 1.76 -31.33
CA ARG A 78 -32.87 1.03 -31.81
C ARG A 78 -34.17 1.68 -31.34
N ALA A 79 -34.22 2.14 -30.09
CA ALA A 79 -35.37 2.85 -29.53
C ALA A 79 -35.68 4.13 -30.32
N LEU A 80 -34.65 4.91 -30.68
CA LEU A 80 -34.79 6.09 -31.53
C LEU A 80 -35.34 5.72 -32.92
N GLN A 81 -34.77 4.72 -33.59
CA GLN A 81 -35.25 4.26 -34.91
C GLN A 81 -36.69 3.69 -34.90
N ALA A 82 -37.21 3.28 -33.74
CA ALA A 82 -38.61 2.89 -33.58
C ALA A 82 -39.51 4.13 -33.42
N LEU A 83 -39.11 5.10 -32.58
CA LEU A 83 -39.80 6.38 -32.42
C LEU A 83 -39.88 7.16 -33.74
N ASP A 84 -38.80 7.22 -34.51
CA ASP A 84 -38.73 7.89 -35.83
C ASP A 84 -39.71 7.30 -36.87
N LYS A 85 -40.20 6.07 -36.62
CA LYS A 85 -41.17 5.35 -37.47
C LYS A 85 -42.59 5.35 -36.90
N GLY A 86 -42.80 5.94 -35.71
CA GLY A 86 -44.07 5.87 -34.97
C GLY A 86 -44.33 4.54 -34.26
N GLU A 87 -43.35 3.63 -34.21
CA GLU A 87 -43.46 2.31 -33.59
C GLU A 87 -43.28 2.38 -32.07
N GLU A 88 -44.16 3.12 -31.39
CA GLU A 88 -44.01 3.43 -29.95
C GLU A 88 -43.94 2.16 -29.07
N ALA A 89 -44.63 1.09 -29.44
CA ALA A 89 -44.57 -0.19 -28.72
C ALA A 89 -43.16 -0.80 -28.74
N LEU A 90 -42.52 -0.84 -29.91
CA LEU A 90 -41.13 -1.33 -30.05
C LEU A 90 -40.12 -0.40 -29.36
N ALA A 91 -40.40 0.90 -29.33
CA ALA A 91 -39.60 1.85 -28.55
C ALA A 91 -39.69 1.59 -27.04
N VAL A 92 -40.87 1.24 -26.52
CA VAL A 92 -41.08 0.86 -25.11
C VAL A 92 -40.39 -0.48 -24.79
N GLU A 93 -40.46 -1.47 -25.68
CA GLU A 93 -39.69 -2.73 -25.51
C GLU A 93 -38.18 -2.48 -25.46
N CYS A 94 -37.65 -1.61 -26.34
CA CYS A 94 -36.24 -1.21 -26.29
C CYS A 94 -35.90 -0.46 -24.99
N ALA A 95 -36.78 0.43 -24.50
CA ALA A 95 -36.60 1.14 -23.24
C ALA A 95 -36.56 0.20 -22.01
N ASN A 96 -37.44 -0.81 -21.98
CA ASN A 96 -37.40 -1.86 -20.96
C ASN A 96 -36.08 -2.64 -21.02
N LYS A 97 -35.62 -3.01 -22.23
CA LYS A 97 -34.35 -3.72 -22.41
C LYS A 97 -33.13 -2.88 -21.99
N ILE A 98 -33.15 -1.56 -22.21
CA ILE A 98 -32.14 -0.62 -21.70
C ILE A 98 -32.15 -0.63 -20.16
N ALA A 99 -33.31 -0.48 -19.53
CA ALA A 99 -33.43 -0.45 -18.07
C ALA A 99 -32.91 -1.74 -17.39
N GLU A 100 -33.15 -2.91 -17.99
CA GLU A 100 -32.55 -4.18 -17.53
C GLU A 100 -31.02 -4.17 -17.59
N ILE A 101 -30.42 -3.62 -18.66
CA ILE A 101 -28.96 -3.59 -18.83
C ILE A 101 -28.34 -2.50 -17.95
N GLU A 102 -29.01 -1.36 -17.75
CA GLU A 102 -28.58 -0.34 -16.78
C GLU A 102 -28.59 -0.89 -15.34
N ALA A 103 -29.59 -1.67 -14.96
CA ALA A 103 -29.62 -2.33 -13.65
C ALA A 103 -28.49 -3.36 -13.45
N LEU A 104 -28.01 -4.00 -14.51
CA LEU A 104 -26.83 -4.89 -14.48
C LEU A 104 -25.52 -4.11 -14.45
N ARG A 105 -25.40 -3.06 -15.26
CA ARG A 105 -24.28 -2.10 -15.23
C ARG A 105 -24.06 -1.56 -13.83
N ASP A 106 -25.11 -1.12 -13.16
CA ASP A 106 -25.00 -0.46 -11.85
C ASP A 106 -24.60 -1.45 -10.74
N GLN A 107 -24.95 -2.74 -10.87
CA GLN A 107 -24.44 -3.80 -10.00
C GLN A 107 -22.96 -4.10 -10.24
N GLU A 108 -22.52 -4.19 -11.50
CA GLU A 108 -21.11 -4.38 -11.84
C GLU A 108 -20.27 -3.13 -11.50
N GLN A 109 -20.85 -1.93 -11.48
CA GLN A 109 -20.17 -0.69 -11.07
C GLN A 109 -19.81 -0.70 -9.58
N GLU A 110 -20.73 -1.11 -8.70
CA GLU A 110 -20.44 -1.26 -7.28
C GLU A 110 -19.36 -2.34 -7.04
N LEU A 111 -19.36 -3.42 -7.83
CA LEU A 111 -18.28 -4.44 -7.79
C LEU A 111 -16.93 -3.87 -8.27
N ALA A 112 -16.90 -3.11 -9.36
CA ALA A 112 -15.69 -2.45 -9.86
C ALA A 112 -15.14 -1.47 -8.81
N ASP A 113 -15.99 -0.64 -8.22
CA ASP A 113 -15.63 0.32 -7.18
C ASP A 113 -15.09 -0.38 -5.92
N GLN A 114 -15.70 -1.50 -5.49
CA GLN A 114 -15.20 -2.31 -4.38
C GLN A 114 -13.82 -2.91 -4.69
N PHE A 115 -13.61 -3.46 -5.89
CA PHE A 115 -12.29 -3.96 -6.27
C PHE A 115 -11.26 -2.83 -6.39
N SER A 116 -11.63 -1.65 -6.90
CA SER A 116 -10.77 -0.46 -6.98
C SER A 116 -10.27 -0.03 -5.59
N LYS A 117 -11.19 0.10 -4.62
CA LYS A 117 -10.89 0.39 -3.20
C LYS A 117 -9.93 -0.65 -2.61
N GLN A 118 -10.14 -1.94 -2.89
CA GLN A 118 -9.26 -3.04 -2.43
C GLN A 118 -7.88 -3.02 -3.10
N VAL A 119 -7.80 -2.74 -4.41
CA VAL A 119 -6.54 -2.61 -5.15
C VAL A 119 -5.68 -1.49 -4.57
N ASN A 120 -6.27 -0.32 -4.32
CA ASN A 120 -5.54 0.84 -3.82
C ASN A 120 -5.00 0.58 -2.40
N LEU A 121 -5.86 0.09 -1.49
CA LEU A 121 -5.47 -0.26 -0.12
C LEU A 121 -4.34 -1.30 -0.07
N LEU A 122 -4.44 -2.37 -0.85
CA LEU A 122 -3.43 -3.43 -0.85
C LEU A 122 -2.14 -3.02 -1.57
N GLN A 123 -2.22 -2.18 -2.61
CA GLN A 123 -1.04 -1.59 -3.25
C GLN A 123 -0.24 -0.72 -2.28
N ASP A 124 -0.92 0.14 -1.52
CA ASP A 124 -0.32 0.97 -0.48
C ASP A 124 0.38 0.13 0.60
N GLN A 125 -0.28 -0.93 1.07
CA GLN A 125 0.26 -1.86 2.06
C GLN A 125 1.50 -2.60 1.52
N VAL A 126 1.48 -3.04 0.26
CA VAL A 126 2.62 -3.68 -0.42
C VAL A 126 3.82 -2.72 -0.52
N ILE A 127 3.61 -1.47 -0.97
CA ILE A 127 4.67 -0.45 -1.07
C ILE A 127 5.27 -0.11 0.31
N LYS A 128 4.42 0.05 1.33
CA LYS A 128 4.85 0.34 2.71
C LYS A 128 5.64 -0.84 3.32
N ALA A 129 5.22 -2.08 3.04
CA ALA A 129 5.95 -3.29 3.45
C ALA A 129 7.30 -3.43 2.73
N GLU A 130 7.36 -3.16 1.42
CA GLU A 130 8.60 -3.16 0.62
C GLU A 130 9.64 -2.19 1.17
N SER A 131 9.25 -0.93 1.42
CA SER A 131 10.14 0.08 1.99
C SER A 131 10.66 -0.34 3.37
N ARG A 132 9.78 -0.85 4.23
CA ARG A 132 10.15 -1.31 5.58
C ARG A 132 11.10 -2.51 5.55
N ILE A 133 10.87 -3.51 4.70
CA ILE A 133 11.75 -4.67 4.53
C ILE A 133 13.12 -4.21 4.01
N LYS A 134 13.17 -3.27 3.05
CA LYS A 134 14.42 -2.69 2.54
C LYS A 134 15.21 -1.97 3.63
N SER A 135 14.54 -1.15 4.46
CA SER A 135 15.17 -0.46 5.59
C SER A 135 15.71 -1.44 6.64
N LEU A 136 14.92 -2.45 7.03
CA LEU A 136 15.35 -3.49 7.96
C LEU A 136 16.56 -4.28 7.46
N LYS A 137 16.62 -4.62 6.16
CA LYS A 137 17.82 -5.24 5.56
C LYS A 137 19.05 -4.35 5.71
N GLN A 138 18.95 -3.07 5.38
CA GLN A 138 20.08 -2.13 5.52
C GLN A 138 20.55 -2.00 6.97
N GLN A 139 19.63 -1.93 7.93
CA GLN A 139 19.95 -1.88 9.36
C GLN A 139 20.65 -3.16 9.84
N VAL A 140 20.21 -4.33 9.39
CA VAL A 140 20.82 -5.64 9.71
C VAL A 140 22.22 -5.78 9.11
N GLU A 141 22.45 -5.36 7.87
CA GLU A 141 23.80 -5.36 7.28
C GLU A 141 24.74 -4.35 7.99
N MET A 142 24.23 -3.18 8.40
CA MET A 142 24.99 -2.24 9.23
C MET A 142 25.31 -2.83 10.62
N ALA A 143 24.41 -3.63 11.21
CA ALA A 143 24.68 -4.34 12.46
C ALA A 143 25.78 -5.41 12.30
N LYS A 144 25.71 -6.25 11.26
CA LYS A 144 26.76 -7.24 10.93
C LYS A 144 28.13 -6.58 10.68
N ALA A 145 28.14 -5.42 10.01
CA ALA A 145 29.36 -4.64 9.81
C ALA A 145 29.93 -4.09 11.13
N ARG A 146 29.07 -3.51 12.00
CA ARG A 146 29.46 -3.05 13.35
C ARG A 146 30.01 -4.20 14.19
N GLU A 147 29.35 -5.37 14.20
CA GLU A 147 29.80 -6.58 14.90
C GLU A 147 31.18 -7.06 14.41
N THR A 148 31.39 -7.08 13.09
CA THR A 148 32.66 -7.49 12.46
C THR A 148 33.80 -6.54 12.85
N VAL A 149 33.55 -5.22 12.82
CA VAL A 149 34.51 -4.20 13.27
C VAL A 149 34.83 -4.36 14.76
N GLN A 150 33.84 -4.66 15.60
CA GLN A 150 34.06 -4.87 17.03
C GLN A 150 34.88 -6.13 17.31
N LYS A 151 34.60 -7.25 16.63
CA LYS A 151 35.42 -8.48 16.71
C LYS A 151 36.87 -8.23 16.30
N ALA A 152 37.10 -7.50 15.20
CA ALA A 152 38.44 -7.11 14.74
C ALA A 152 39.19 -6.21 15.73
N ARG A 153 38.48 -5.29 16.41
CA ARG A 153 39.04 -4.44 17.47
C ARG A 153 39.47 -5.25 18.69
N VAL A 154 38.63 -6.17 19.15
CA VAL A 154 38.94 -7.06 20.28
C VAL A 154 40.15 -7.94 19.97
N ALA A 155 40.21 -8.54 18.78
CA ALA A 155 41.36 -9.34 18.34
C ALA A 155 42.66 -8.53 18.24
N THR A 156 42.59 -7.29 17.74
CA THR A 156 43.76 -6.38 17.70
C THR A 156 44.20 -5.98 19.12
N ALA A 157 43.27 -5.72 20.03
CA ALA A 157 43.57 -5.33 21.41
C ALA A 157 44.23 -6.46 22.21
N THR A 158 43.78 -7.71 22.05
CA THR A 158 44.44 -8.87 22.67
C THR A 158 45.80 -9.18 22.03
N ALA A 159 45.93 -9.04 20.70
CA ALA A 159 47.20 -9.22 20.00
C ALA A 159 48.27 -8.15 20.31
N THR A 160 47.88 -6.96 20.81
CA THR A 160 48.79 -5.84 21.13
C THR A 160 49.13 -5.68 22.61
N GLY A 161 48.69 -6.61 23.47
CA GLY A 161 49.35 -6.87 24.76
C GLY A 161 49.36 -5.73 25.78
N GLY A 162 48.32 -4.89 25.84
CA GLY A 162 48.12 -3.94 26.96
C GLY A 162 49.03 -2.71 26.99
N ALA A 163 49.65 -2.33 25.86
CA ALA A 163 50.51 -1.14 25.78
C ALA A 163 49.75 0.17 26.12
N SER A 164 50.09 0.76 27.27
CA SER A 164 49.29 1.81 27.93
C SER A 164 49.47 3.22 27.33
N GLY A 165 48.74 3.54 26.26
CA GLY A 165 48.66 4.92 25.76
C GLY A 165 47.73 5.20 24.57
N ALA A 166 47.55 4.26 23.65
CA ALA A 166 46.77 4.51 22.42
C ALA A 166 45.23 4.51 22.61
N VAL A 167 44.75 4.03 23.77
CA VAL A 167 43.32 3.78 24.03
C VAL A 167 42.50 5.07 24.10
N GLU A 168 43.03 6.11 24.74
CA GLU A 168 42.28 7.35 25.02
C GLU A 168 41.90 8.11 23.74
N THR A 169 42.83 8.18 22.78
CA THR A 169 42.61 8.74 21.44
C THR A 169 41.60 7.92 20.62
N ALA A 170 41.55 6.59 20.83
CA ALA A 170 40.59 5.71 20.18
C ALA A 170 39.18 5.87 20.76
N VAL A 171 39.04 5.97 22.09
CA VAL A 171 37.76 6.21 22.79
C VAL A 171 37.16 7.57 22.38
N GLY A 172 37.96 8.64 22.40
CA GLY A 172 37.50 9.97 21.93
C GLY A 172 37.10 9.99 20.45
N SER A 173 37.65 9.08 19.64
CA SER A 173 37.27 8.93 18.22
C SER A 173 36.03 8.06 18.02
N LEU A 174 35.77 7.09 18.90
CA LEU A 174 34.52 6.33 18.93
C LEU A 174 33.34 7.20 19.38
N ALA A 175 33.52 8.07 20.37
CA ALA A 175 32.49 9.02 20.80
C ALA A 175 32.03 9.93 19.65
N ARG A 176 32.98 10.52 18.90
CA ARG A 176 32.71 11.34 17.71
C ARG A 176 32.07 10.56 16.55
N LEU A 177 32.36 9.25 16.43
CA LEU A 177 31.70 8.39 15.45
C LEU A 177 30.26 8.07 15.83
N LYS A 178 29.99 7.81 17.13
CA LYS A 178 28.64 7.57 17.65
C LYS A 178 27.76 8.82 17.49
N GLN A 179 28.24 9.98 17.95
CA GLN A 179 27.50 11.24 17.82
C GLN A 179 27.12 11.58 16.37
N ARG A 180 27.98 11.22 15.39
CA ARG A 180 27.67 11.37 13.96
C ARG A 180 26.62 10.38 13.41
N GLN A 181 26.43 9.24 14.06
CA GLN A 181 25.38 8.28 13.73
C GLN A 181 24.06 8.70 14.38
N ASP A 182 24.09 9.09 15.66
CA ASP A 182 22.95 9.69 16.36
C ASP A 182 22.41 10.93 15.59
N GLU A 183 23.32 11.77 15.05
CA GLU A 183 22.99 12.90 14.16
C GLU A 183 22.47 12.53 12.76
N GLN A 184 22.68 11.31 12.28
CA GLN A 184 22.16 10.83 11.00
C GLN A 184 20.78 10.21 11.19
N ASP A 185 20.61 9.38 12.22
CA ASP A 185 19.34 8.73 12.55
C ASP A 185 18.26 9.78 12.88
N ALA A 186 18.59 10.83 13.64
CA ALA A 186 17.68 11.96 13.91
C ALA A 186 17.32 12.79 12.65
N LYS A 187 18.20 12.87 11.64
CA LYS A 187 17.90 13.52 10.35
C LYS A 187 17.02 12.64 9.45
N LEU A 188 17.07 11.32 9.65
CA LEU A 188 16.21 10.35 8.97
C LEU A 188 14.79 10.39 9.55
N GLU A 189 14.67 10.42 10.88
CA GLU A 189 13.38 10.58 11.59
C GLU A 189 12.66 11.87 11.16
N ALA A 190 13.35 13.02 11.20
CA ALA A 190 12.80 14.30 10.73
C ALA A 190 12.41 14.30 9.23
N ALA A 191 13.06 13.49 8.39
CA ALA A 191 12.71 13.33 6.99
C ALA A 191 11.47 12.43 6.78
N GLU A 192 11.28 11.39 7.61
CA GLU A 192 10.07 10.58 7.61
C GLU A 192 8.85 11.36 8.12
N GLU A 193 9.02 12.21 9.14
CA GLU A 193 7.96 13.14 9.59
C GLU A 193 7.53 14.08 8.45
N LEU A 194 8.48 14.73 7.76
CA LEU A 194 8.20 15.62 6.63
C LEU A 194 7.52 14.88 5.45
N ALA A 195 7.93 13.64 5.18
CA ALA A 195 7.29 12.80 4.17
C ALA A 195 5.85 12.42 4.54
N SER A 196 5.56 12.17 5.82
CA SER A 196 4.22 11.83 6.30
C SER A 196 3.22 12.97 6.04
N GLN A 197 3.63 14.22 6.29
CA GLN A 197 2.83 15.44 6.04
C GLN A 197 2.56 15.69 4.55
N SER A 198 3.36 15.10 3.65
CA SER A 198 3.21 15.23 2.20
C SER A 198 2.23 14.21 1.60
N SER A 199 1.87 13.15 2.34
CA SER A 199 1.16 11.99 1.80
C SER A 199 -0.38 12.12 1.72
N GLY A 200 -0.85 13.09 0.93
CA GLY A 200 -2.13 13.10 0.18
C GLY A 200 -3.47 13.12 0.94
N SER A 201 -3.54 12.62 2.17
CA SER A 201 -4.80 12.36 2.91
C SER A 201 -5.61 13.61 3.25
N ASP A 202 -4.97 14.77 3.36
CA ASP A 202 -5.66 16.06 3.56
C ASP A 202 -6.49 16.49 2.34
N LEU A 203 -6.12 16.08 1.11
CA LEU A 203 -6.87 16.47 -0.09
C LEU A 203 -8.16 15.66 -0.22
N GLU A 204 -8.07 14.33 -0.05
CA GLU A 204 -9.21 13.42 -0.08
C GLU A 204 -10.27 13.82 0.97
N ARG A 205 -9.83 14.11 2.19
CA ARG A 205 -10.69 14.56 3.29
C ARG A 205 -11.42 15.86 2.95
N ARG A 206 -10.70 16.85 2.38
CA ARG A 206 -11.28 18.14 1.98
C ARG A 206 -12.24 18.04 0.79
N LEU A 207 -12.10 17.04 -0.07
CA LEU A 207 -13.07 16.74 -1.13
C LEU A 207 -14.34 16.08 -0.58
N GLN A 208 -14.21 15.23 0.44
CA GLN A 208 -15.34 14.64 1.16
C GLN A 208 -16.12 15.69 1.97
N ASP A 209 -15.43 16.56 2.71
CA ASP A 209 -16.03 17.68 3.44
C ASP A 209 -16.72 18.71 2.50
N ALA A 210 -16.34 18.74 1.21
CA ALA A 210 -16.99 19.55 0.17
C ALA A 210 -18.25 18.92 -0.44
N GLY A 211 -18.64 17.71 -0.03
CA GLY A 211 -19.91 17.08 -0.42
C GLY A 211 -19.98 16.54 -1.86
N ILE A 212 -18.84 16.39 -2.55
CA ILE A 212 -18.80 16.01 -3.97
C ILE A 212 -18.92 14.48 -4.12
N GLY A 213 -20.15 13.95 -4.22
CA GLY A 213 -20.34 12.49 -4.40
C GLY A 213 -21.77 11.93 -4.30
N ALA A 214 -22.72 12.42 -5.11
CA ALA A 214 -24.08 11.88 -5.26
C ALA A 214 -24.78 12.49 -6.49
N LYS A 215 -25.74 11.93 -7.25
CA LYS A 215 -26.36 10.59 -7.51
C LYS A 215 -26.98 10.74 -8.95
N SER A 216 -27.95 10.03 -9.55
CA SER A 216 -28.87 8.89 -9.29
C SER A 216 -29.48 8.47 -10.66
N GLY A 217 -30.24 7.38 -10.77
CA GLY A 217 -31.10 7.14 -11.95
C GLY A 217 -32.11 6.00 -11.83
N GLY A 218 -33.27 6.17 -12.47
CA GLY A 218 -34.29 5.13 -12.67
C GLY A 218 -34.95 5.21 -14.07
N ALA A 219 -35.71 4.18 -14.46
CA ALA A 219 -36.17 3.99 -15.84
C ALA A 219 -37.03 5.14 -16.42
N GLN A 220 -37.73 5.90 -15.56
CA GLN A 220 -38.52 7.07 -15.99
C GLN A 220 -37.63 8.27 -16.34
N ASP A 221 -36.50 8.44 -15.64
CA ASP A 221 -35.48 9.46 -15.96
C ASP A 221 -34.81 9.14 -17.31
N VAL A 222 -34.60 7.86 -17.61
CA VAL A 222 -34.02 7.36 -18.86
C VAL A 222 -34.93 7.70 -20.05
N LEU A 223 -36.24 7.45 -19.92
CA LEU A 223 -37.20 7.81 -20.96
C LEU A 223 -37.30 9.33 -21.17
N ALA A 224 -37.22 10.13 -20.09
CA ALA A 224 -37.17 11.58 -20.16
C ALA A 224 -35.88 12.08 -20.84
N ARG A 225 -34.72 11.52 -20.46
CA ARG A 225 -33.39 11.79 -21.06
C ARG A 225 -33.39 11.55 -22.56
N LEU A 226 -33.97 10.42 -23.01
CA LEU A 226 -34.04 10.07 -24.43
C LEU A 226 -34.96 11.02 -25.22
N LYS A 227 -36.13 11.38 -24.67
CA LYS A 227 -37.05 12.34 -25.32
C LYS A 227 -36.46 13.77 -25.40
N ALA A 228 -35.73 14.22 -24.38
CA ALA A 228 -35.03 15.51 -24.44
C ALA A 228 -33.92 15.50 -25.51
N LYS A 229 -33.22 14.37 -25.66
CA LYS A 229 -32.14 14.20 -26.66
C LYS A 229 -32.66 14.18 -28.10
N SER A 230 -33.84 13.60 -28.36
CA SER A 230 -34.47 13.64 -29.70
C SER A 230 -35.12 14.99 -30.03
N GLN A 231 -35.48 15.79 -29.02
CA GLN A 231 -36.06 17.13 -29.21
C GLN A 231 -35.03 18.25 -29.41
N THR A 232 -33.72 17.95 -29.42
CA THR A 232 -32.66 18.92 -29.70
C THR A 232 -32.23 18.79 -31.17
N PRO A 233 -32.62 19.70 -32.08
CA PRO A 233 -32.15 19.68 -33.45
C PRO A 233 -30.67 20.06 -33.51
N ALA A 234 -29.92 19.48 -34.45
CA ALA A 234 -28.58 19.96 -34.74
C ALA A 234 -28.63 21.39 -35.29
N GLN A 235 -27.75 22.25 -34.77
CA GLN A 235 -27.35 23.54 -35.35
C GLN A 235 -25.92 23.40 -35.86
#